data_AF-A0A0G1RLF0-F1
#
_entry.id   AF-A0A0G1RLF0-F1
#
_cell.length_a   1.000
_cell.length_b   1.000
_cell.length_c   1.000
_cell.angle_alpha   90.00
_cell.angle_beta   90.00
_cell.angle_gamma   90.00
#
_symmetry.space_group_name_H-M   'P 1'
#
loop_
_entity.id
_entity.type
_entity.pdbx_description
1 polymer ?
#
loop_
_entity_poly.entity_id
_entity_poly.type
_entity_poly.pdbx_seq_one_letter_code
_entity_poly.pdbx_strand_id
1 'polypeptide(L)'
;MRKFRLSDFKVEKQIDKLSNGVGVLHFKKEMAPISITLASKSGSRFDPKGKEGLAHFVEHMLFEGTEKFKGANAIERYIQNIGGYTNAATSHEGIYCEFTVAGKDDLAVVKDIVSEIFNNPLFLQETVEKERKTIFTEISGKLQSPAVQAGVGLGELLFANAPLAMRTLAFGTLETVKKVTREDIVENI
;
A
#
# COMPACT_ATOMS: atom_id res chain seq x y z
N MET A 1 2.62 -1.09 37.39
CA MET A 1 2.28 -0.46 36.09
C MET A 1 0.82 -0.75 35.78
N ARG A 2 -0.03 0.25 35.59
CA ARG A 2 -1.46 0.05 35.27
C ARG A 2 -1.57 -0.46 33.82
N LYS A 3 -2.20 -1.61 33.61
CA LYS A 3 -2.51 -2.12 32.26
C LYS A 3 -3.82 -1.49 31.80
N PHE A 4 -3.77 -0.71 30.71
CA PHE A 4 -4.96 -0.17 30.07
C PHE A 4 -5.64 -1.24 29.22
N ARG A 5 -6.98 -1.19 29.15
CA ARG A 5 -7.83 -2.04 28.30
C ARG A 5 -8.62 -1.15 27.33
N LEU A 6 -9.04 -1.72 26.19
CA LEU A 6 -9.87 -1.00 25.20
C LEU A 6 -11.17 -0.44 25.80
N SER A 7 -11.77 -1.19 26.74
CA SER A 7 -12.97 -0.77 27.48
C SER A 7 -12.75 0.53 28.27
N ASP A 8 -11.53 0.80 28.72
CA ASP A 8 -11.20 2.03 29.46
C ASP A 8 -11.34 3.27 28.56
N PHE A 9 -11.37 3.08 27.24
CA PHE A 9 -11.54 4.12 26.22
C PHE A 9 -12.88 4.04 25.46
N LYS A 10 -13.83 3.21 25.94
CA LYS A 10 -15.11 2.93 25.27
C LYS A 10 -14.92 2.39 23.83
N VAL A 11 -13.89 1.56 23.64
CA VAL A 11 -13.64 0.88 22.37
C VAL A 11 -14.05 -0.59 22.49
N GLU A 12 -14.87 -1.04 21.55
CA GLU A 12 -15.27 -2.44 21.40
C GLU A 12 -14.50 -3.08 20.24
N LYS A 13 -13.92 -4.27 20.46
CA LYS A 13 -13.23 -5.04 19.42
C LYS A 13 -14.18 -6.11 18.87
N GLN A 14 -14.41 -6.09 17.57
CA GLN A 14 -15.15 -7.08 16.82
C GLN A 14 -14.23 -7.73 15.79
N ILE A 15 -14.34 -9.06 15.65
CA ILE A 15 -13.59 -9.85 14.68
C ILE A 15 -14.60 -10.61 13.85
N ASP A 16 -14.56 -10.39 12.54
CA ASP A 16 -15.47 -11.00 11.57
C ASP A 16 -14.69 -11.55 10.38
N LYS A 17 -15.41 -12.26 9.51
CA LYS A 17 -14.88 -12.78 8.25
C LYS A 17 -15.92 -12.62 7.15
N LEU A 18 -15.52 -12.01 6.04
CA LEU A 18 -16.37 -11.87 4.86
C LEU A 18 -16.56 -13.23 4.16
N SER A 19 -17.58 -13.32 3.31
CA SER A 19 -17.88 -14.55 2.54
C SER A 19 -16.74 -14.98 1.62
N ASN A 20 -15.95 -14.04 1.11
CA ASN A 20 -14.74 -14.30 0.30
C ASN A 20 -13.51 -14.67 1.15
N GLY A 21 -13.65 -14.75 2.47
CA GLY A 21 -12.60 -15.18 3.39
C GLY A 21 -11.72 -14.09 3.97
N VAL A 22 -11.90 -12.83 3.56
CA VAL A 22 -11.16 -11.68 4.12
C VAL A 22 -11.54 -11.50 5.59
N GLY A 23 -10.54 -11.44 6.47
CA GLY A 23 -10.71 -11.16 7.89
C GLY A 23 -10.99 -9.67 8.12
N VAL A 24 -11.92 -9.36 9.01
CA VAL A 24 -12.28 -8.00 9.40
C VAL A 24 -11.98 -7.82 10.88
N LEU A 25 -11.21 -6.79 11.20
CA LEU A 25 -10.93 -6.39 12.57
C LEU A 25 -11.45 -4.97 12.78
N HIS A 26 -12.52 -4.84 13.56
CA HIS A 26 -13.21 -3.58 13.77
C HIS A 26 -13.06 -3.12 15.23
N PHE A 27 -12.55 -1.92 15.41
CA PHE A 27 -12.47 -1.24 16.70
C PHE A 27 -13.52 -0.13 16.75
N LYS A 28 -14.70 -0.45 17.27
CA LYS A 28 -15.82 0.47 17.31
C LYS A 28 -15.64 1.50 18.42
N LYS A 29 -15.72 2.78 18.07
CA LYS A 29 -15.77 3.91 19.00
C LYS A 29 -16.79 4.92 18.50
N GLU A 30 -17.80 5.20 19.31
CA GLU A 30 -18.85 6.18 18.96
C GLU A 30 -18.27 7.58 18.77
N MET A 31 -18.79 8.31 17.78
CA MET A 31 -18.40 9.69 17.43
C MET A 31 -16.92 9.88 17.05
N ALA A 32 -16.19 8.81 16.73
CA ALA A 32 -14.85 8.90 16.18
C ALA A 32 -14.89 8.98 14.64
N PRO A 33 -13.94 9.68 13.99
CA PRO A 33 -13.69 9.51 12.56
C PRO A 33 -13.41 8.04 12.24
N ILE A 34 -13.70 7.63 11.01
CA ILE A 34 -13.51 6.26 10.59
C ILE A 34 -12.19 6.13 9.83
N SER A 35 -11.33 5.24 10.30
CA SER A 35 -10.08 4.86 9.63
C SER A 35 -10.17 3.40 9.20
N ILE A 36 -9.81 3.15 7.94
CA ILE A 36 -9.88 1.85 7.28
C ILE A 36 -8.50 1.56 6.70
N THR A 37 -7.94 0.41 7.03
CA THR A 37 -6.70 -0.10 6.41
C THR A 37 -7.01 -1.43 5.75
N LEU A 38 -6.78 -1.51 4.46
CA LEU A 38 -6.72 -2.77 3.73
C LEU A 38 -5.27 -3.24 3.74
N ALA A 39 -5.07 -4.51 4.08
CA ALA A 39 -3.75 -5.12 4.14
C ALA A 39 -3.75 -6.39 3.30
N SER A 40 -2.92 -6.43 2.26
CA SER A 40 -2.66 -7.62 1.47
C SER A 40 -1.34 -8.26 1.89
N LYS A 41 -1.23 -9.58 1.77
CA LYS A 41 0.02 -10.32 2.04
C LYS A 41 0.89 -10.39 0.78
N SER A 42 1.25 -9.23 0.25
CA SER A 42 1.93 -9.07 -1.06
C SER A 42 3.08 -8.06 -1.01
N GLY A 43 3.76 -7.94 0.14
CA GLY A 43 4.91 -7.03 0.27
C GLY A 43 6.16 -7.47 -0.51
N SER A 44 7.19 -6.64 -0.45
CA SER A 44 8.39 -6.77 -1.30
C SER A 44 9.09 -8.13 -1.18
N ARG A 45 8.96 -8.83 -0.05
CA ARG A 45 9.56 -10.17 0.15
C ARG A 45 9.10 -11.20 -0.89
N PHE A 46 7.95 -10.96 -1.52
CA PHE A 46 7.35 -11.83 -2.52
C PHE A 46 7.72 -11.43 -3.95
N ASP A 47 8.41 -10.30 -4.14
CA ASP A 47 8.84 -9.83 -5.47
C ASP A 47 9.65 -10.92 -6.19
N PRO A 48 9.39 -11.19 -7.48
CA PRO A 48 10.22 -12.10 -8.27
C PRO A 48 11.68 -11.64 -8.30
N LYS A 49 12.60 -12.60 -8.39
CA LYS A 49 14.04 -12.30 -8.48
C LYS A 49 14.33 -11.44 -9.72
N GLY A 50 15.03 -10.33 -9.56
CA GLY A 50 15.31 -9.38 -10.63
C GLY A 50 14.18 -8.37 -10.91
N LYS A 51 13.09 -8.44 -10.14
CA LYS A 51 11.93 -7.52 -10.18
C LYS A 51 11.68 -6.93 -8.78
N GLU A 52 12.70 -6.87 -7.94
CA GLU A 52 12.60 -6.26 -6.61
C GLU A 52 12.14 -4.80 -6.72
N GLY A 53 11.14 -4.44 -5.91
CA GLY A 53 10.38 -3.20 -6.02
C GLY A 53 9.03 -3.35 -6.75
N LEU A 54 8.66 -4.55 -7.21
CA LEU A 54 7.38 -4.79 -7.89
C LEU A 54 6.19 -4.49 -6.97
N ALA A 55 6.18 -4.96 -5.73
CA ALA A 55 5.10 -4.67 -4.79
C ALA A 55 4.88 -3.16 -4.59
N HIS A 56 5.97 -2.40 -4.47
CA HIS A 56 5.91 -0.94 -4.37
C HIS A 56 5.42 -0.29 -5.66
N PHE A 57 5.81 -0.84 -6.81
CA PHE A 57 5.29 -0.39 -8.11
C PHE A 57 3.77 -0.64 -8.21
N VAL A 58 3.30 -1.84 -7.84
CA VAL A 58 1.87 -2.17 -7.80
C VAL A 58 1.12 -1.19 -6.91
N GLU A 59 1.65 -0.88 -5.73
CA GLU A 59 1.07 0.10 -4.81
C GLU A 59 0.86 1.48 -5.48
N HIS A 60 1.88 2.03 -6.15
CA HIS A 60 1.72 3.27 -6.92
C HIS A 60 0.61 3.14 -7.96
N MET A 61 0.63 2.05 -8.71
CA MET A 61 -0.28 1.85 -9.84
C MET A 61 -1.74 1.63 -9.43
N LEU A 62 -2.02 1.13 -8.22
CA LEU A 62 -3.38 0.94 -7.71
C LEU A 62 -4.19 2.25 -7.66
N PHE A 63 -3.53 3.40 -7.52
CA PHE A 63 -4.18 4.71 -7.37
C PHE A 63 -4.15 5.59 -8.63
N GLU A 64 -3.50 5.13 -9.69
CA GLU A 64 -3.29 5.91 -10.92
C GLU A 64 -4.46 5.87 -11.91
N GLY A 65 -5.52 5.10 -11.60
CA GLY A 65 -6.78 5.16 -12.30
C GLY A 65 -7.48 3.81 -12.45
N THR A 66 -8.80 3.86 -12.40
CA THR A 66 -9.70 2.72 -12.57
C THR A 66 -10.75 3.02 -13.64
N GLU A 67 -11.57 2.04 -14.01
CA GLU A 67 -12.66 2.26 -14.96
C GLU A 67 -13.62 3.38 -14.53
N LYS A 68 -13.96 3.45 -13.23
CA LYS A 68 -14.81 4.52 -12.65
C LYS A 68 -14.02 5.81 -12.38
N PHE A 69 -12.82 5.71 -11.82
CA PHE A 69 -12.00 6.86 -11.43
C PHE A 69 -10.88 7.06 -12.46
N LYS A 70 -11.25 7.67 -13.59
CA LYS A 70 -10.33 7.84 -14.72
C LYS A 70 -9.31 8.95 -14.48
N GLY A 71 -8.05 8.63 -14.74
CA GLY A 71 -6.92 9.56 -14.73
C GLY A 71 -6.18 9.63 -13.39
N ALA A 72 -4.92 10.07 -13.46
CA ALA A 72 -4.04 10.18 -12.32
C ALA A 72 -4.63 11.07 -11.20
N ASN A 73 -4.47 10.62 -9.96
CA ASN A 73 -4.96 11.25 -8.72
C ASN A 73 -6.49 11.44 -8.66
N ALA A 74 -7.28 10.77 -9.51
CA ALA A 74 -8.74 10.88 -9.47
C ALA A 74 -9.31 10.38 -8.14
N ILE A 75 -8.79 9.26 -7.64
CA ILE A 75 -9.16 8.69 -6.34
C ILE A 75 -8.82 9.65 -5.20
N GLU A 76 -7.60 10.19 -5.20
CA GLU A 76 -7.14 11.15 -4.18
C GLU A 76 -8.01 12.41 -4.17
N ARG A 77 -8.30 13.00 -5.34
CA ARG A 77 -9.20 14.16 -5.41
C ARG A 77 -10.60 13.83 -4.91
N TYR A 78 -11.10 12.64 -5.20
CA TYR A 78 -12.44 12.23 -4.80
C TYR A 78 -12.55 12.07 -3.27
N ILE A 79 -11.57 11.46 -2.62
CA ILE A 79 -11.54 11.35 -1.16
C ILE A 79 -11.33 12.71 -0.48
N GLN A 80 -10.50 13.59 -1.06
CA GLN A 80 -10.25 14.93 -0.50
C GLN A 80 -11.48 15.83 -0.61
N ASN A 81 -12.30 15.69 -1.65
CA ASN A 81 -13.53 16.47 -1.84
C ASN A 81 -14.57 16.25 -0.73
N ILE A 82 -14.53 15.10 -0.06
CA ILE A 82 -15.39 14.80 1.10
C ILE A 82 -14.66 15.07 2.44
N GLY A 83 -13.51 15.74 2.40
CA GLY A 83 -12.68 16.00 3.59
C GLY A 83 -11.96 14.76 4.13
N GLY A 84 -11.87 13.70 3.34
CA GLY A 84 -11.17 12.48 3.69
C GLY A 84 -9.68 12.52 3.33
N TYR A 85 -8.98 11.46 3.74
CA TYR A 85 -7.57 11.24 3.48
C TYR A 85 -7.35 9.82 2.98
N THR A 86 -6.42 9.65 2.05
CA THR A 86 -5.97 8.33 1.59
C THR A 86 -4.46 8.29 1.59
N ASN A 87 -3.91 7.10 1.84
CA ASN A 87 -2.49 6.81 1.70
C ASN A 87 -2.30 5.36 1.27
N ALA A 88 -1.08 5.03 0.84
CA ALA A 88 -0.66 3.67 0.69
C ALA A 88 0.78 3.49 1.18
N ALA A 89 1.12 2.25 1.51
CA ALA A 89 2.46 1.90 1.92
C ALA A 89 2.78 0.45 1.57
N THR A 90 4.02 0.21 1.22
CA THR A 90 4.56 -1.13 1.00
C THR A 90 5.61 -1.47 2.05
N SER A 91 5.45 -2.62 2.69
CA SER A 91 6.47 -3.22 3.55
C SER A 91 7.07 -4.48 2.90
N HIS A 92 7.96 -5.15 3.61
CA HIS A 92 8.41 -6.47 3.18
C HIS A 92 7.29 -7.50 3.18
N GLU A 93 6.24 -7.36 4.00
CA GLU A 93 5.22 -8.41 4.20
C GLU A 93 3.87 -8.10 3.57
N GLY A 94 3.56 -6.83 3.33
CA GLY A 94 2.29 -6.45 2.75
C GLY A 94 2.28 -5.10 2.05
N ILE A 95 1.21 -4.90 1.29
CA ILE A 95 0.78 -3.59 0.80
C ILE A 95 -0.40 -3.17 1.67
N TYR A 96 -0.42 -1.90 2.05
CA TYR A 96 -1.43 -1.30 2.90
C TYR A 96 -2.06 -0.12 2.17
N CYS A 97 -3.38 -0.11 2.05
CA CYS A 97 -4.15 1.02 1.55
C CYS A 97 -4.98 1.59 2.69
N GLU A 98 -4.77 2.86 3.00
CA GLU A 98 -5.34 3.54 4.15
C GLU A 98 -6.33 4.60 3.70
N PHE A 99 -7.49 4.64 4.35
CA PHE A 99 -8.53 5.63 4.11
C PHE A 99 -9.01 6.17 5.46
N THR A 100 -9.22 7.48 5.54
CA THR A 100 -9.85 8.13 6.70
C THR A 100 -10.97 9.05 6.23
N VAL A 101 -12.15 8.91 6.83
CA VAL A 101 -13.33 9.72 6.51
C VAL A 101 -14.02 10.21 7.79
N ALA A 102 -14.82 11.26 7.68
CA ALA A 102 -15.41 11.93 8.83
C ALA A 102 -16.45 11.07 9.54
N GLY A 103 -17.28 10.34 8.79
CA GLY A 103 -18.34 9.54 9.38
C GLY A 103 -18.87 8.43 8.50
N LYS A 104 -19.89 7.73 9.00
CA LYS A 104 -20.49 6.55 8.37
C LYS A 104 -21.10 6.85 6.98
N ASP A 105 -21.55 8.08 6.75
CA ASP A 105 -22.23 8.45 5.51
C ASP A 105 -21.24 8.48 4.33
N ASP A 106 -19.95 8.62 4.61
CA ASP A 106 -18.85 8.61 3.63
C ASP A 106 -18.34 7.21 3.32
N LEU A 107 -18.77 6.17 4.05
CA LEU A 107 -18.28 4.80 3.85
C LEU A 107 -18.62 4.23 2.48
N ALA A 108 -19.70 4.69 1.87
CA ALA A 108 -20.05 4.29 0.50
C ALA A 108 -18.96 4.68 -0.49
N VAL A 109 -18.32 5.85 -0.30
CA VAL A 109 -17.22 6.31 -1.15
C VAL A 109 -15.99 5.42 -0.99
N VAL A 110 -15.59 5.12 0.24
CA VAL A 110 -14.42 4.24 0.49
C VAL A 110 -14.69 2.85 -0.10
N LYS A 111 -15.89 2.30 0.11
CA LYS A 111 -16.28 1.01 -0.48
C LYS A 111 -16.14 1.00 -2.00
N ASP A 112 -16.62 2.05 -2.67
CA ASP A 112 -16.52 2.16 -4.13
C ASP A 112 -15.08 2.23 -4.61
N ILE A 113 -14.23 3.03 -3.96
CA ILE A 113 -12.80 3.14 -4.28
C ILE A 113 -12.13 1.77 -4.11
N VAL A 114 -12.34 1.12 -2.97
CA VAL A 114 -11.78 -0.20 -2.67
C VAL A 114 -12.21 -1.23 -3.70
N SER A 115 -13.49 -1.25 -4.07
CA SER A 115 -13.97 -2.15 -5.11
C SER A 115 -13.26 -1.90 -6.44
N GLU A 116 -13.03 -0.65 -6.80
CA GLU A 116 -12.45 -0.26 -8.07
C GLU A 116 -10.95 -0.57 -8.18
N ILE A 117 -10.15 -0.25 -7.16
CA ILE A 117 -8.69 -0.45 -7.20
C ILE A 117 -8.30 -1.92 -7.30
N PHE A 118 -9.12 -2.84 -6.76
CA PHE A 118 -8.84 -4.28 -6.80
C PHE A 118 -9.46 -4.99 -8.01
N ASN A 119 -10.62 -4.55 -8.49
CA ASN A 119 -11.32 -5.27 -9.56
C ASN A 119 -11.15 -4.65 -10.95
N ASN A 120 -11.00 -3.32 -11.02
CA ASN A 120 -11.02 -2.58 -12.29
C ASN A 120 -9.85 -1.56 -12.46
N PRO A 121 -8.60 -1.87 -12.04
CA PRO A 121 -7.48 -0.97 -12.29
C PRO A 121 -7.09 -0.95 -13.78
N LEU A 122 -6.77 0.23 -14.32
CA LEU A 122 -6.48 0.37 -15.75
C LEU A 122 -5.05 -0.04 -16.11
N PHE A 123 -4.09 0.23 -15.23
CA PHE A 123 -2.66 -0.01 -15.42
C PHE A 123 -2.16 0.40 -16.83
N LEU A 124 -2.50 1.61 -17.26
CA LEU A 124 -2.13 2.09 -18.60
C LEU A 124 -0.60 2.17 -18.75
N GLN A 125 -0.08 1.74 -19.90
CA GLN A 125 1.36 1.72 -20.17
C GLN A 125 2.01 3.11 -20.03
N GLU A 126 1.30 4.15 -20.46
CA GLU A 126 1.77 5.54 -20.30
C GLU A 126 1.95 5.92 -18.83
N THR A 127 1.04 5.46 -17.97
CA THR A 127 1.10 5.72 -16.53
C THR A 127 2.20 4.91 -15.87
N VAL A 128 2.41 3.66 -16.29
CA VAL A 128 3.55 2.84 -15.82
C VAL A 128 4.87 3.58 -16.07
N GLU A 129 5.07 4.16 -17.24
CA GLU A 129 6.31 4.89 -17.55
C GLU A 129 6.41 6.25 -16.83
N LYS A 130 5.28 6.88 -16.50
CA LYS A 130 5.24 8.07 -15.63
C LYS A 130 5.66 7.70 -14.21
N GLU A 131 5.00 6.71 -13.61
CA GLU A 131 5.26 6.30 -12.23
C GLU A 131 6.64 5.69 -12.04
N ARG A 132 7.19 5.02 -13.06
CA ARG A 132 8.59 4.58 -13.03
C ARG A 132 9.55 5.74 -12.72
N LYS A 133 9.31 6.92 -13.29
CA LYS A 133 10.13 8.11 -13.05
C LYS A 133 9.93 8.65 -11.63
N THR A 134 8.69 8.69 -11.14
CA THR A 134 8.36 9.06 -9.76
C THR A 134 9.11 8.15 -8.77
N ILE A 135 9.01 6.84 -8.97
CA ILE A 135 9.67 5.81 -8.15
C ILE A 135 11.19 5.97 -8.23
N PHE A 136 11.77 6.22 -9.40
CA PHE A 136 13.22 6.49 -9.50
C PHE A 136 13.67 7.71 -8.69
N THR A 137 12.90 8.79 -8.72
CA THR A 137 13.18 9.97 -7.89
C THR A 137 13.10 9.64 -6.41
N GLU A 138 12.09 8.89 -5.99
CA GLU A 138 11.91 8.47 -4.60
C GLU A 138 13.06 7.58 -4.11
N ILE A 139 13.42 6.55 -4.88
CA ILE A 139 14.56 5.66 -4.59
C ILE A 139 15.84 6.48 -4.46
N SER A 140 16.10 7.35 -5.43
CA SER A 140 17.29 8.20 -5.43
C SER A 140 17.34 9.10 -4.21
N GLY A 141 16.20 9.67 -3.80
CA GLY A 141 16.07 10.51 -2.61
C GLY A 141 16.27 9.73 -1.32
N LYS A 142 15.64 8.55 -1.18
CA LYS A 142 15.79 7.68 -0.01
C LYS A 142 17.24 7.24 0.18
N LEU A 143 17.95 6.94 -0.90
CA LEU A 143 19.36 6.55 -0.86
C LEU A 143 20.31 7.68 -0.47
N GLN A 144 19.88 8.95 -0.44
CA GLN A 144 20.68 10.04 0.14
C GLN A 144 20.68 10.04 1.67
N SER A 145 19.79 9.28 2.31
CA SER A 145 19.72 9.20 3.77
C SER A 145 20.74 8.21 4.33
N PRO A 146 21.69 8.63 5.18
CA PRO A 146 22.63 7.72 5.83
C PRO A 146 21.92 6.64 6.68
N ALA A 147 20.78 6.98 7.28
CA ALA A 147 20.00 6.03 8.08
C ALA A 147 19.40 4.91 7.20
N VAL A 148 18.93 5.25 6.00
CA VAL A 148 18.44 4.26 5.03
C VAL A 148 19.59 3.34 4.60
N GLN A 149 20.74 3.91 4.24
CA GLN A 149 21.90 3.11 3.82
C GLN A 149 22.41 2.19 4.94
N ALA A 150 22.45 2.67 6.18
CA ALA A 150 22.81 1.86 7.34
C ALA A 150 21.81 0.69 7.54
N GLY A 151 20.51 0.95 7.39
CA GLY A 151 19.47 -0.07 7.44
C GLY A 151 19.62 -1.13 6.35
N VAL A 152 19.94 -0.71 5.13
CA VAL A 152 20.23 -1.62 4.00
C VAL A 152 21.41 -2.53 4.32
N GLY A 153 22.55 -1.96 4.67
CA GLY A 153 23.76 -2.73 4.96
C GLY A 153 23.57 -3.68 6.14
N LEU A 154 22.85 -3.26 7.19
CA LEU A 154 22.49 -4.14 8.29
C LEU A 154 21.60 -5.30 7.83
N GLY A 155 20.59 -5.02 7.00
CA GLY A 155 19.72 -6.04 6.44
C GLY A 155 20.48 -7.06 5.58
N GLU A 156 21.41 -6.60 4.74
CA GLU A 156 22.23 -7.47 3.90
C GLU A 156 23.09 -8.42 4.74
N LEU A 157 23.69 -7.91 5.83
CA LEU A 157 24.49 -8.71 6.75
C LEU A 157 23.65 -9.71 7.54
N LEU A 158 22.51 -9.28 8.09
CA LEU A 158 21.63 -10.13 8.89
C LEU A 158 20.98 -11.24 8.05
N PHE A 159 20.66 -10.95 6.79
CA PHE A 159 19.90 -11.85 5.93
C PHE A 159 20.72 -12.48 4.81
N ALA A 160 22.06 -12.41 4.83
CA ALA A 160 22.95 -12.76 3.70
C ALA A 160 22.62 -14.08 2.98
N ASN A 161 22.05 -15.06 3.68
CA ASN A 161 21.67 -16.38 3.15
C ASN A 161 20.14 -16.60 3.04
N ALA A 162 19.34 -15.54 3.10
CA ALA A 162 17.89 -15.58 3.05
C ALA A 162 17.36 -14.72 1.89
N PRO A 163 16.16 -15.03 1.35
CA PRO A 163 15.55 -14.23 0.28
C PRO A 163 15.39 -12.74 0.63
N LEU A 164 15.40 -12.39 1.91
CA LEU A 164 15.27 -11.02 2.40
C LEU A 164 16.54 -10.18 2.20
N ALA A 165 17.74 -10.78 2.06
CA ALA A 165 18.96 -10.01 1.78
C ALA A 165 18.93 -9.28 0.44
N MET A 166 18.29 -9.88 -0.58
CA MET A 166 18.13 -9.22 -1.89
C MET A 166 16.99 -8.18 -1.89
N ARG A 167 16.24 -8.07 -0.79
CA ARG A 167 14.98 -7.31 -0.70
C ARG A 167 14.96 -6.39 0.51
N THR A 168 16.14 -5.98 0.99
CA THR A 168 16.32 -5.03 2.10
C THR A 168 15.68 -3.68 1.81
N LEU A 169 15.56 -3.33 0.53
CA LEU A 169 14.79 -2.20 0.04
C LEU A 169 13.41 -2.67 -0.39
N ALA A 170 12.37 -2.31 0.38
CA ALA A 170 10.99 -2.63 0.01
C ALA A 170 10.55 -2.01 -1.32
N PHE A 171 11.21 -0.92 -1.71
CA PHE A 171 11.00 -0.19 -2.96
C PHE A 171 11.94 -0.63 -4.11
N GLY A 172 12.79 -1.64 -3.90
CA GLY A 172 13.73 -2.13 -4.90
C GLY A 172 14.91 -1.18 -5.19
N THR A 173 15.51 -1.35 -6.36
CA THR A 173 16.64 -0.54 -6.86
C THR A 173 16.31 0.06 -8.23
N LEU A 174 17.06 1.06 -8.68
CA LEU A 174 16.89 1.62 -10.02
C LEU A 174 17.00 0.54 -11.10
N GLU A 175 17.94 -0.41 -10.96
CA GLU A 175 18.17 -1.48 -11.93
C GLU A 175 17.03 -2.51 -11.99
N THR A 176 16.44 -2.85 -10.85
CA THR A 176 15.34 -3.83 -10.78
C THR A 176 14.01 -3.20 -11.18
N VAL A 177 13.74 -1.99 -10.70
CA VAL A 177 12.53 -1.22 -11.07
C VAL A 177 12.53 -0.88 -12.56
N LYS A 178 13.69 -0.65 -13.19
CA LYS A 178 13.79 -0.48 -14.66
C LYS A 178 13.28 -1.69 -15.44
N LYS A 179 13.37 -2.89 -14.87
CA LYS A 179 12.98 -4.15 -15.52
C LYS A 179 11.51 -4.50 -15.33
N VAL A 180 10.80 -3.86 -14.39
CA VAL A 180 9.37 -4.11 -14.15
C VAL A 180 8.55 -3.67 -15.38
N THR A 181 7.77 -4.58 -15.96
CA THR A 181 6.87 -4.31 -17.08
C THR A 181 5.43 -4.18 -16.60
N ARG A 182 4.55 -3.73 -17.49
CA ARG A 182 3.11 -3.67 -17.21
C ARG A 182 2.54 -5.06 -16.96
N GLU A 183 3.00 -6.05 -17.71
CA GLU A 183 2.57 -7.45 -17.55
C GLU A 183 2.92 -7.96 -16.15
N ASP A 184 4.13 -7.68 -15.65
CA ASP A 184 4.50 -8.03 -14.28
C ASP A 184 3.53 -7.44 -13.25
N ILE A 185 3.08 -6.19 -13.45
CA ILE A 185 2.14 -5.51 -12.55
C ILE A 185 0.75 -6.17 -12.61
N VAL A 186 0.24 -6.43 -13.82
CA VAL A 186 -1.08 -7.03 -14.03
C VAL A 186 -1.16 -8.45 -13.49
N GLU A 187 -0.09 -9.23 -13.61
CA GLU A 187 -0.06 -10.64 -13.14
C GLU A 187 0.09 -10.78 -11.62
N ASN A 188 0.43 -9.70 -10.90
CA ASN A 188 0.74 -9.72 -9.46
C ASN A 188 -0.19 -8.82 -8.62
N ILE A 189 -1.40 -8.54 -9.11
CA ILE A 189 -2.49 -7.95 -8.32
C ILE A 189 -3.33 -9.02 -7.60
#